data_AF-A0AAW0C825-F1
#
_entry.id   AF-A0AAW0C825-F1
#
_cell.length_a   1.000
_cell.length_b   1.000
_cell.length_c   1.000
_cell.angle_alpha   90.00
_cell.angle_beta   90.00
_cell.angle_gamma   90.00
#
_symmetry.space_group_name_H-M   'P 1'
#
loop_
_entity.id
_entity.type
_entity.pdbx_description
1 polymer ?
#
loop_
_entity_poly.entity_id
_entity_poly.type
_entity_poly.pdbx_seq_one_letter_code
_entity_poly.pdbx_strand_id
1 'polypeptide(L)' 'QERVDSDKTENFIQHNPVDRFIINSHGFHNAHLLRATLPRSLLAPVPLFDDRQTKHEELASILR' A
#
# COMPACT_ATOMS: atom_id res chain seq x y z
N GLN A 1 -30.08 -4.16 12.97
CA GLN A 1 -30.05 -3.22 11.83
C GLN A 1 -30.24 -4.04 10.58
N GLU A 2 -31.36 -3.87 9.89
CA GLU A 2 -31.66 -4.58 8.64
C GLU A 2 -31.28 -3.68 7.45
N ARG A 3 -30.73 -4.27 6.39
CA ARG A 3 -30.38 -3.54 5.17
C ARG A 3 -31.63 -3.40 4.30
N VAL A 4 -31.99 -2.16 3.98
CA VAL A 4 -33.10 -1.83 3.06
C VAL A 4 -32.50 -1.51 1.70
N ASP A 5 -33.09 -2.06 0.65
CA ASP A 5 -32.65 -1.82 -0.73
C ASP A 5 -32.92 -0.36 -1.11
N SER A 6 -31.98 0.27 -1.82
CA SER A 6 -32.02 1.73 -2.04
C SER A 6 -32.40 2.14 -3.45
N ASP A 7 -32.60 1.17 -4.36
CA ASP A 7 -32.83 1.36 -5.81
C ASP A 7 -31.76 2.22 -6.52
N LYS A 8 -30.67 2.58 -5.84
CA LYS A 8 -29.56 3.36 -6.39
C LYS A 8 -28.49 2.44 -6.91
N THR A 9 -28.09 2.67 -8.16
CA THR A 9 -26.95 2.00 -8.77
C THR A 9 -25.70 2.87 -8.58
N GLU A 10 -24.72 2.38 -7.82
CA GLU A 10 -23.43 3.06 -7.66
C GLU A 10 -22.34 2.32 -8.45
N ASN A 11 -21.47 3.10 -9.11
CA ASN A 11 -20.27 2.56 -9.72
C ASN A 11 -19.30 2.17 -8.60
N PHE A 12 -18.95 0.88 -8.52
CA PHE A 12 -17.97 0.39 -7.57
C PHE A 12 -16.82 -0.31 -8.29
N ILE A 13 -15.66 -0.34 -7.64
CA ILE A 13 -14.51 -1.09 -8.13
C ILE A 13 -14.74 -2.56 -7.76
N GLN A 14 -14.98 -3.40 -8.77
CA GLN A 14 -15.09 -4.84 -8.57
C GLN A 14 -13.70 -5.42 -8.31
N HIS A 15 -13.48 -5.91 -7.09
CA HIS A 15 -12.28 -6.67 -6.76
C HIS A 15 -12.44 -8.08 -7.33
N ASN A 16 -11.73 -8.36 -8.43
CA ASN A 16 -11.58 -9.73 -8.89
C ASN A 16 -10.89 -10.56 -7.81
N PRO A 17 -11.24 -11.85 -7.66
CA PRO A 17 -10.49 -12.75 -6.78
C PRO A 17 -9.07 -12.87 -7.33
N VAL A 18 -8.12 -12.20 -6.68
CA VAL A 18 -6.69 -12.31 -6.96
C VAL A 18 -6.07 -12.97 -5.74
N ASP A 19 -5.29 -14.04 -5.95
CA ASP A 19 -4.68 -14.81 -4.86
C ASP A 19 -3.58 -14.04 -4.10
N ARG A 20 -3.17 -12.87 -4.61
CA ARG A 20 -2.08 -12.06 -4.07
C ARG A 20 -2.55 -10.62 -3.86
N PHE A 21 -2.46 -10.18 -2.61
CA PHE A 21 -2.78 -8.81 -2.21
C PHE A 21 -1.49 -8.06 -1.87
N ILE A 22 -1.35 -6.84 -2.37
CA ILE A 22 -0.30 -5.91 -1.95
C ILE A 22 -0.89 -5.03 -0.86
N ILE A 23 -0.29 -5.06 0.31
CA ILE A 23 -0.74 -4.29 1.48
C ILE A 23 0.30 -3.21 1.76
N ASN A 24 -0.13 -1.95 1.83
CA ASN A 24 0.73 -0.86 2.26
C ASN A 24 0.90 -0.92 3.79
N SER A 25 1.99 -1.53 4.25
CA SER A 25 2.29 -1.62 5.69
C SER A 25 2.49 -0.26 6.36
N HIS A 26 2.89 0.78 5.63
CA HIS A 26 3.10 2.12 6.20
C HIS A 26 1.78 2.83 6.56
N GLY A 27 0.64 2.39 6.01
CA GLY A 27 -0.68 2.94 6.35
C GLY A 27 -1.23 2.45 7.69
N PHE A 28 -0.61 1.44 8.33
CA PHE A 28 -1.11 0.88 9.58
C PHE A 28 -0.47 1.55 10.79
N HIS A 29 -1.31 2.01 11.73
CA HIS A 29 -0.87 2.50 13.03
C HIS A 29 -0.03 1.45 13.79
N ASN A 30 -0.38 0.16 13.64
CA ASN A 30 0.26 -0.96 14.31
C ASN A 30 1.05 -1.86 13.35
N ALA A 31 1.70 -1.29 12.34
CA ALA A 31 2.51 -2.04 11.36
C ALA A 31 3.61 -2.91 11.98
N HIS A 32 4.03 -2.62 13.21
CA HIS A 32 4.99 -3.42 13.96
C HIS A 32 4.45 -4.82 14.31
N LEU A 33 3.14 -4.98 14.55
CA LEU A 33 2.52 -6.28 14.82
C LEU A 33 2.56 -7.19 13.59
N LEU A 34 2.27 -6.64 12.40
CA LEU A 34 2.39 -7.37 11.14
C LEU A 34 3.84 -7.81 10.87
N ARG A 35 4.81 -6.97 11.21
CA ARG A 35 6.24 -7.29 11.08
C ARG A 35 6.72 -8.38 12.05
N ALA A 36 6.05 -8.55 13.18
CA ALA A 36 6.36 -9.60 14.15
C ALA A 36 5.77 -10.95 13.76
N THR A 37 4.65 -10.97 13.02
CA THR A 37 3.92 -12.20 12.68
C THR A 37 4.25 -12.76 11.29
N LEU A 38 4.60 -11.90 10.33
CA LEU A 38 4.86 -12.31 8.95
C LEU A 38 6.36 -12.52 8.67
N PRO A 39 6.71 -13.41 7.73
CA PRO A 39 8.08 -13.57 7.26
C PRO A 39 8.70 -12.26 6.81
N ARG A 40 9.95 -12.01 7.21
CA ARG A 40 10.70 -10.80 6.86
C ARG A 40 10.78 -10.57 5.34
N SER A 41 10.85 -11.63 4.55
CA SER A 41 10.90 -11.59 3.09
C SER A 41 9.68 -10.92 2.44
N LEU A 42 8.52 -10.94 3.10
CA LEU A 42 7.29 -10.32 2.60
C LEU A 42 7.15 -8.84 2.98
N LEU A 43 7.90 -8.40 3.99
CA LEU A 43 7.82 -7.05 4.56
C LEU A 43 9.15 -6.28 4.50
N ALA A 44 10.16 -6.85 3.83
CA ALA A 44 11.42 -6.18 3.55
C ALA A 44 11.14 -4.92 2.71
N PRO A 45 11.56 -3.73 3.17
CA PRO A 45 11.58 -2.56 2.30
C PRO A 45 12.42 -2.92 1.08
N VAL A 46 11.83 -2.77 -0.10
CA VAL A 46 12.55 -2.89 -1.36
C VAL A 46 13.03 -1.49 -1.72
N PRO A 47 14.33 -1.30 -2.04
CA PRO A 47 14.82 -0.03 -2.55
C PRO A 47 13.98 0.37 -3.77
N LEU A 48 13.33 1.54 -3.71
CA LEU A 48 12.61 2.08 -4.87
C LEU A 48 13.59 2.52 -5.97
N PHE A 49 14.79 2.92 -5.56
CA PHE A 49 15.87 3.38 -6.42
C PHE A 49 17.18 2.73 -5.97
N ASP A 50 17.97 2.26 -6.94
CA ASP A 50 19.27 1.64 -6.68
C ASP A 50 20.26 2.66 -6.12
N ASP A 51 20.34 3.84 -6.75
CA ASP A 51 21.11 4.98 -6.25
C ASP A 51 20.21 6.00 -5.56
N ARG A 52 20.17 5.89 -4.23
CA ARG A 52 19.43 6.82 -3.36
C ARG A 52 19.95 8.25 -3.48
N GLN A 53 21.26 8.43 -3.67
CA GLN A 53 21.89 9.76 -3.68
C GLN A 53 21.50 10.53 -4.94
N THR A 54 21.65 9.91 -6.12
CA THR A 54 21.26 10.54 -7.38
C THR A 54 19.79 10.93 -7.39
N LYS A 55 18.89 10.07 -6.91
CA LYS A 55 17.47 10.41 -6.84
C LYS A 55 17.13 11.51 -5.85
N HIS A 56 17.87 11.60 -4.74
CA HIS A 56 17.72 12.71 -3.82
C HIS A 56 18.13 14.04 -4.46
N GLU A 57 19.24 14.07 -5.21
CA GLU A 57 19.70 15.27 -5.93
C GLU A 57 18.72 15.70 -7.02
N GLU A 58 18.18 14.74 -7.80
CA GLU A 58 17.14 14.99 -8.80
C GLU A 58 15.91 15.64 -8.17
N LEU A 59 15.35 15.04 -7.11
CA LEU A 59 14.18 15.60 -6.42
C LEU A 59 14.46 16.99 -5.82
N ALA A 60 15.66 17.20 -5.25
CA ALA A 60 16.06 18.48 -4.71
C ALA A 60 16.19 19.57 -5.78
N SER A 61 16.49 19.20 -7.03
CA SER A 61 16.56 20.15 -8.15
C SER A 61 15.17 20.65 -8.58
N ILE A 62 14.13 19.84 -8.41
CA ILE A 62 12.72 20.19 -8.76
C ILE A 62 12.11 21.17 -7.75
N LEU A 63 12.66 21.24 -6.53
CA LEU A 63 12.19 22.10 -5.45
C LEU A 63 12.76 23.53 -5.49
N ARG A 64 13.64 23.85 -6.44
CA ARG A 64 14.24 25.18 -6.63
C ARG A 64 13.63 25.89 -7.81
#